data_AF-A0A6G0VN10-F1
#
_entry.id   AF-A0A6G0VN10-F1
#
_cell.length_a   1.000
_cell.length_b   1.000
_cell.length_c   1.000
_cell.angle_alpha   90.00
_cell.angle_beta   90.00
_cell.angle_gamma   90.00
#
_symmetry.space_group_name_H-M   'P 1'
#
loop_
_entity.id
_entity.type
_entity.pdbx_description
1 polymer ?
#
loop_
_entity_poly.entity_id
_entity_poly.type
_entity_poly.pdbx_seq_one_letter_code
_entity_poly.pdbx_strand_id
1 'polypeptide(L)'
;PLHGIKTSSKSRINIGKVLKFNQSPWLAKYIGLNTNMRKNASNDFEKDFFKLMNNAFFFNSTRKTMENLRNRMNLNLVSDEKAYTKLINRNTLKDITIYNNNLVAVHLFMDVLKFDKPIYAGFSILDISKTLIYDFHYNCMVKSYGADIQLMYTDTDLLIYFIKTADLYADLKNKTNILNRLDTSNFPTSHPCFCNDRKKVPGTFTDETCGEVIEEFIALRAKSYAYKIFGQEEKIKAKGIRGHVIKFHMSFEDHMKC
;
A
#
# COMPACT_ATOMS: atom_id res chain seq x y z
N PRO A 1 -22.91 13.89 -35.19
CA PRO A 1 -24.09 13.62 -34.34
C PRO A 1 -23.79 13.93 -32.87
N LEU A 2 -24.28 15.07 -32.37
CA LEU A 2 -24.20 15.43 -30.96
C LEU A 2 -25.27 14.65 -30.18
N HIS A 3 -24.85 13.71 -29.34
CA HIS A 3 -25.75 13.01 -28.42
C HIS A 3 -25.69 13.67 -27.04
N GLY A 4 -26.82 14.25 -26.61
CA GLY A 4 -27.01 14.71 -25.24
C GLY A 4 -27.33 13.52 -24.33
N ILE A 5 -26.40 13.13 -23.46
CA ILE A 5 -26.65 12.15 -22.41
C ILE A 5 -27.18 12.89 -21.18
N LYS A 6 -28.45 12.67 -20.85
CA LYS A 6 -29.12 13.22 -19.66
C LYS A 6 -29.32 12.08 -18.67
N THR A 7 -28.56 12.03 -17.59
CA THR A 7 -28.82 11.08 -16.50
C THR A 7 -29.97 11.60 -15.64
N SER A 8 -31.15 10.98 -15.75
CA SER A 8 -32.27 11.21 -14.83
C SER A 8 -32.33 10.08 -13.80
N SER A 9 -31.65 10.25 -12.67
CA SER A 9 -31.97 9.51 -11.46
C SER A 9 -31.90 10.46 -10.26
N LYS A 10 -33.00 11.20 -10.02
CA LYS A 10 -33.22 11.81 -8.71
C LYS A 10 -33.66 10.71 -7.75
N SER A 11 -32.70 9.93 -7.24
CA SER A 11 -32.95 9.19 -6.00
C SER A 11 -33.08 10.23 -4.88
N ARG A 12 -34.24 10.26 -4.21
CA ARG A 12 -34.42 11.06 -2.99
C ARG A 12 -33.56 10.42 -1.90
N ILE A 13 -32.35 10.92 -1.72
CA ILE A 13 -31.52 10.57 -0.57
C ILE A 13 -32.10 11.31 0.64
N ASN A 14 -32.89 10.61 1.46
CA ASN A 14 -33.32 11.14 2.75
C ASN A 14 -32.14 11.05 3.73
N ILE A 15 -31.46 12.17 3.95
CA ILE A 15 -30.36 12.29 4.92
C ILE A 15 -30.97 12.39 6.32
N GLY A 16 -30.94 11.30 7.09
CA GLY A 16 -31.51 11.27 8.44
C GLY A 16 -30.62 11.90 9.53
N LYS A 17 -29.29 11.90 9.36
CA LYS A 17 -28.32 12.46 10.33
C LYS A 17 -27.08 12.99 9.59
N VAL A 18 -26.61 14.16 10.00
CA VAL A 18 -25.36 14.77 9.50
C VAL A 18 -24.36 14.82 10.65
N LEU A 19 -23.16 14.27 10.43
CA LEU A 19 -22.03 14.40 11.35
C LEU A 19 -21.15 15.56 10.88
N LYS A 20 -20.92 16.54 11.75
CA LYS A 20 -20.00 17.67 11.51
C LYS A 20 -18.75 17.48 12.37
N PHE A 21 -17.58 17.66 11.77
CA PHE A 21 -16.30 17.51 12.46
C PHE A 21 -15.46 18.78 12.31
N ASN A 22 -14.62 19.04 13.30
CA ASN A 22 -13.53 20.02 13.17
C ASN A 22 -12.25 19.26 12.80
N GLN A 23 -11.54 19.73 11.76
CA GLN A 23 -10.35 19.07 11.25
C GLN A 23 -9.11 19.93 11.56
N SER A 24 -8.02 19.27 11.92
CA SER A 24 -6.71 19.91 12.11
C SER A 24 -5.60 19.04 11.53
N PRO A 25 -4.45 19.61 11.13
CA PRO A 25 -3.32 18.85 10.62
C PRO A 25 -2.49 18.23 11.77
N TRP A 26 -3.15 17.50 12.67
CA TRP A 26 -2.55 17.00 13.92
C TRP A 26 -1.35 16.06 13.71
N LEU A 27 -1.22 15.42 12.54
CA LEU A 27 -0.07 14.59 12.17
C LEU A 27 1.05 15.33 11.44
N ALA A 28 0.82 16.55 10.96
CA ALA A 28 1.76 17.19 10.05
C ALA A 28 3.16 17.35 10.66
N LYS A 29 3.26 17.73 11.93
CA LYS A 29 4.55 17.87 12.63
C LYS A 29 5.30 16.54 12.73
N TYR A 30 4.59 15.44 13.02
CA TYR A 30 5.18 14.11 13.13
C TYR A 30 5.68 13.58 11.78
N ILE A 31 4.84 13.67 10.75
CA ILE A 31 5.19 13.24 9.39
C ILE A 31 6.34 14.08 8.84
N GLY A 32 6.30 15.40 9.04
CA GLY A 32 7.36 16.32 8.60
C GLY A 32 8.71 16.01 9.25
N LEU A 33 8.73 15.77 10.57
CA LEU A 33 9.94 15.39 11.29
C LEU A 33 10.57 14.11 10.72
N ASN A 34 9.79 13.02 10.61
CA ASN A 34 10.29 11.75 10.09
C ASN A 34 10.71 11.84 8.62
N THR A 35 10.02 12.66 7.82
CA THR A 35 10.37 12.87 6.41
C THR A 35 11.73 13.57 6.29
N ASN A 36 11.97 14.60 7.11
CA ASN A 36 13.25 15.31 7.15
C ASN A 36 14.38 14.39 7.64
N MET A 37 14.14 13.62 8.70
CA MET A 37 15.09 12.64 9.20
C MET A 37 15.41 11.57 8.14
N ARG A 38 14.40 11.06 7.43
CA ARG A 38 14.57 10.12 6.31
C ARG A 38 15.37 10.72 5.15
N LYS A 39 15.18 12.01 4.86
CA LYS A 39 15.90 12.71 3.79
C LYS A 39 17.38 12.90 4.12
N ASN A 40 17.69 13.14 5.39
CA ASN A 40 19.04 13.38 5.90
C ASN A 40 19.80 12.11 6.30
N ALA A 41 19.11 10.98 6.40
CA ALA A 41 19.71 9.69 6.75
C ALA A 41 20.81 9.29 5.76
N SER A 42 21.95 8.88 6.31
CA SER A 42 23.15 8.52 5.54
C SER A 42 23.13 7.07 5.06
N ASN A 43 22.56 6.18 5.87
CA ASN A 43 22.50 4.74 5.61
C ASN A 43 21.07 4.27 5.35
N ASP A 44 20.94 3.10 4.73
CA ASP A 44 19.63 2.56 4.35
C ASP A 44 18.82 2.09 5.56
N PHE A 45 19.49 1.66 6.64
CA PHE A 45 18.82 1.29 7.89
C PHE A 45 18.04 2.47 8.49
N GLU A 46 18.64 3.64 8.61
CA GLU A 46 17.99 4.85 9.12
C GLU A 46 16.86 5.31 8.19
N LYS A 47 17.09 5.27 6.87
CA LYS A 47 16.05 5.61 5.89
C LYS A 47 14.83 4.71 6.06
N ASP A 48 15.06 3.40 6.23
CA ASP A 48 14.01 2.42 6.44
C ASP A 48 13.37 2.54 7.82
N PHE A 49 14.13 2.92 8.85
CA PHE A 49 13.60 3.20 10.18
C PHE A 49 12.62 4.38 10.16
N PHE A 50 12.99 5.53 9.60
CA PHE A 50 12.08 6.69 9.54
C PHE A 50 10.90 6.47 8.59
N LYS A 51 11.11 5.71 7.50
CA LYS A 51 10.02 5.20 6.65
C LYS A 51 9.07 4.33 7.48
N LEU A 52 9.61 3.41 8.27
CA LEU A 52 8.85 2.55 9.15
C LEU A 52 8.15 3.35 10.23
N MET A 53 8.70 4.41 10.80
CA MET A 53 8.01 5.21 11.81
C MET A 53 6.74 5.88 11.26
N ASN A 54 6.81 6.45 10.05
CA ASN A 54 5.62 6.96 9.35
C ASN A 54 4.64 5.83 9.00
N ASN A 55 5.17 4.76 8.40
CA ASN A 55 4.36 3.61 7.99
C ASN A 55 3.81 2.83 9.17
N ALA A 56 4.41 2.88 10.36
CA ALA A 56 4.00 2.20 11.57
C ALA A 56 3.07 3.10 12.38
N PHE A 57 3.22 4.42 12.33
CA PHE A 57 2.13 5.27 12.77
C PHE A 57 0.89 4.94 11.95
N PHE A 58 0.99 4.82 10.63
CA PHE A 58 -0.11 4.34 9.81
C PHE A 58 -0.46 2.87 10.10
N PHE A 59 0.46 1.91 10.07
CA PHE A 59 0.16 0.48 10.15
C PHE A 59 -0.17 0.03 11.56
N ASN A 60 0.52 0.51 12.60
CA ASN A 60 0.10 0.29 13.99
C ASN A 60 -1.10 1.14 14.38
N SER A 61 -1.32 2.34 13.81
CA SER A 61 -2.62 2.99 13.97
C SER A 61 -3.63 2.27 13.10
N THR A 62 -3.76 2.41 11.79
CA THR A 62 -4.64 1.64 10.88
C THR A 62 -4.85 0.16 11.20
N ARG A 63 -3.86 -0.68 11.58
CA ARG A 63 -4.13 -2.05 12.04
C ARG A 63 -4.72 -2.12 13.45
N LYS A 64 -4.30 -1.27 14.39
CA LYS A 64 -4.96 -1.16 15.71
C LYS A 64 -6.27 -0.38 15.65
N THR A 65 -6.41 0.58 14.76
CA THR A 65 -7.53 1.52 14.60
C THR A 65 -8.59 0.91 13.71
N MET A 66 -8.21 0.09 12.71
CA MET A 66 -9.10 -0.81 11.96
C MET A 66 -9.03 -2.25 12.49
N GLU A 67 -8.54 -2.44 13.73
CA GLU A 67 -8.54 -3.75 14.36
C GLU A 67 -9.99 -4.23 14.53
N ASN A 68 -10.27 -5.42 14.04
CA ASN A 68 -11.55 -6.04 14.37
C ASN A 68 -11.49 -6.57 15.81
N LEU A 69 -11.93 -5.74 16.75
CA LEU A 69 -11.99 -6.08 18.17
C LEU A 69 -12.83 -7.34 18.45
N ARG A 70 -13.76 -7.71 17.57
CA ARG A 70 -14.57 -8.93 17.67
C ARG A 70 -13.76 -10.21 17.46
N ASN A 71 -12.59 -10.10 16.83
CA ASN A 71 -11.68 -11.23 16.65
C ASN A 71 -10.80 -11.48 17.89
N ARG A 72 -10.81 -10.58 18.88
CA ARG A 72 -10.10 -10.79 20.13
C ARG A 72 -10.74 -11.92 20.93
N MET A 73 -9.90 -12.68 21.60
CA MET A 73 -10.29 -13.80 22.46
C MET A 73 -9.30 -13.93 23.61
N ASN A 74 -9.77 -14.48 24.71
CA ASN A 74 -8.92 -14.89 25.82
C ASN A 74 -8.53 -16.36 25.60
N LEU A 75 -7.23 -16.62 25.54
CA LEU A 75 -6.70 -17.98 25.49
C LEU A 75 -6.17 -18.34 26.87
N ASN A 76 -6.68 -19.44 27.45
CA ASN A 76 -6.16 -19.99 28.69
C ASN A 76 -5.51 -21.35 28.41
N LEU A 77 -4.23 -21.47 28.75
CA LEU A 77 -3.53 -22.75 28.76
C LEU A 77 -3.72 -23.39 30.13
N VAL A 78 -4.29 -24.58 30.16
CA VAL A 78 -4.66 -25.25 31.39
C VAL A 78 -4.13 -26.67 31.43
N SER A 79 -3.52 -27.01 32.56
CA SER A 79 -3.03 -28.36 32.87
C SER A 79 -3.75 -28.99 34.06
N ASP A 80 -4.57 -28.22 34.77
CA ASP A 80 -5.34 -28.67 35.93
C ASP A 80 -6.81 -28.91 35.56
N GLU A 81 -7.35 -30.05 36.00
CA GLU A 81 -8.70 -30.50 35.67
C GLU A 81 -9.78 -29.60 36.28
N LYS A 82 -9.56 -29.05 37.49
CA LYS A 82 -10.51 -28.14 38.13
C LYS A 82 -10.59 -26.82 37.39
N ALA A 83 -9.44 -26.24 37.04
CA ALA A 83 -9.38 -25.02 36.23
C ALA A 83 -10.02 -25.24 34.84
N TYR A 84 -9.80 -26.39 34.22
CA TYR A 84 -10.38 -26.74 32.92
C TYR A 84 -11.90 -26.78 33.00
N THR A 85 -12.44 -27.53 33.97
CA THR A 85 -13.88 -27.67 34.21
C THR A 85 -14.56 -26.31 34.45
N LYS A 86 -13.88 -25.40 35.17
CA LYS A 86 -14.39 -24.05 35.40
C LYS A 86 -14.50 -23.24 34.10
N LEU A 87 -13.55 -23.38 33.18
CA LEU A 87 -13.53 -22.60 31.94
C LEU A 87 -14.51 -23.12 30.88
N ILE A 88 -14.68 -24.44 30.77
CA ILE A 88 -15.65 -25.01 29.81
C ILE A 88 -17.11 -24.67 30.16
N ASN A 89 -17.39 -24.46 31.44
CA ASN A 89 -18.72 -24.10 31.92
C ASN A 89 -19.04 -22.60 31.74
N ARG A 90 -18.10 -21.79 31.23
CA ARG A 90 -18.37 -20.38 30.93
C ARG A 90 -19.18 -20.28 29.63
N ASN A 91 -20.20 -19.42 29.64
CA ASN A 91 -20.98 -19.10 28.45
C ASN A 91 -20.17 -18.40 27.34
N THR A 92 -18.95 -17.93 27.65
CA THR A 92 -18.00 -17.37 26.69
C THR A 92 -17.09 -18.40 26.04
N LEU A 93 -17.27 -19.70 26.31
CA LEU A 93 -16.53 -20.75 25.61
C LEU A 93 -16.74 -20.65 24.09
N LYS A 94 -15.63 -20.59 23.36
CA LYS A 94 -15.61 -20.57 21.89
C LYS A 94 -15.12 -21.89 21.32
N ASP A 95 -13.97 -22.35 21.79
CA ASP A 95 -13.31 -23.52 21.23
C ASP A 95 -12.31 -24.12 22.22
N ILE A 96 -11.89 -25.36 21.99
CA ILE A 96 -10.93 -26.10 22.81
C ILE A 96 -9.90 -26.77 21.89
N THR A 97 -8.63 -26.56 22.17
CA THR A 97 -7.52 -27.21 21.46
C THR A 97 -6.71 -28.05 22.45
N ILE A 98 -6.72 -29.37 22.26
CA ILE A 98 -5.96 -30.30 23.11
C ILE A 98 -4.57 -30.47 22.50
N TYR A 99 -3.52 -30.14 23.25
CA TYR A 99 -2.14 -30.34 22.82
C TYR A 99 -1.62 -31.72 23.23
N ASN A 100 -1.91 -32.13 24.46
CA ASN A 100 -1.61 -33.45 25.00
C ASN A 100 -2.49 -33.70 26.24
N ASN A 101 -2.32 -34.87 26.87
CA ASN A 101 -3.12 -35.30 28.02
C ASN A 101 -3.06 -34.34 29.22
N ASN A 102 -2.03 -33.50 29.31
CA ASN A 102 -1.78 -32.62 30.45
C ASN A 102 -1.87 -31.13 30.07
N LEU A 103 -2.26 -30.79 28.84
CA LEU A 103 -2.28 -29.41 28.38
C LEU A 103 -3.38 -29.18 27.35
N VAL A 104 -4.30 -28.30 27.71
CA VAL A 104 -5.43 -27.89 26.88
C VAL A 104 -5.46 -26.36 26.76
N ALA A 105 -5.63 -25.87 25.54
CA ALA A 105 -5.96 -24.48 25.25
C ALA A 105 -7.47 -24.30 25.22
N VAL A 106 -8.01 -23.47 26.11
CA VAL A 106 -9.42 -23.08 26.12
C VAL A 106 -9.54 -21.67 25.55
N HIS A 107 -10.25 -21.54 24.43
CA HIS A 107 -10.51 -20.27 23.75
C HIS A 107 -11.84 -19.70 24.23
N LEU A 108 -11.82 -18.49 24.78
CA LEU A 108 -13.01 -17.78 25.26
C LEU A 108 -13.23 -16.48 24.48
N PHE A 109 -14.49 -16.15 24.21
CA PHE A 109 -14.88 -14.82 23.78
C PHE A 109 -14.56 -13.77 24.87
N MET A 110 -14.35 -12.52 24.44
CA MET A 110 -14.24 -11.40 25.37
C MET A 110 -15.60 -11.11 25.99
N ASP A 111 -15.67 -11.05 27.33
CA ASP A 111 -16.92 -10.75 28.06
C ASP A 111 -17.42 -9.32 27.77
N VAL A 112 -16.49 -8.37 27.57
CA VAL A 112 -16.79 -6.96 27.25
C VAL A 112 -15.89 -6.48 26.11
N LEU A 113 -16.50 -5.93 25.06
CA LEU A 113 -15.79 -5.32 23.93
C LEU A 113 -15.89 -3.80 23.98
N LYS A 114 -14.76 -3.12 24.16
CA LYS A 114 -14.67 -1.65 24.12
C LYS A 114 -14.23 -1.17 22.74
N PHE A 115 -15.14 -0.55 21.99
CA PHE A 115 -14.85 0.04 20.67
C PHE A 115 -14.12 1.38 20.79
N ASP A 116 -12.83 1.34 21.13
CA ASP A 116 -11.96 2.52 21.33
C ASP A 116 -11.05 2.83 20.13
N LYS A 117 -11.32 2.20 18.98
CA LYS A 117 -10.46 2.25 17.80
C LYS A 117 -11.00 3.26 16.79
N PRO A 118 -10.21 4.26 16.36
CA PRO A 118 -10.66 5.25 15.37
C PRO A 118 -10.61 4.69 13.94
N ILE A 119 -11.48 3.71 13.65
CA ILE A 119 -11.57 3.02 12.35
C ILE A 119 -11.74 4.04 11.20
N TYR A 120 -12.55 5.07 11.43
CA TYR A 120 -12.83 6.13 10.47
C TYR A 120 -11.58 6.88 10.01
N ALA A 121 -10.58 7.05 10.88
CA ALA A 121 -9.33 7.73 10.52
C ALA A 121 -8.52 6.88 9.53
N GLY A 122 -8.40 5.57 9.80
CA GLY A 122 -7.71 4.63 8.91
C GLY A 122 -8.38 4.55 7.53
N PHE A 123 -9.70 4.42 7.51
CA PHE A 123 -10.50 4.44 6.28
C PHE A 123 -10.32 5.75 5.49
N SER A 124 -10.42 6.90 6.15
CA SER A 124 -10.31 8.21 5.47
C SER A 124 -8.94 8.40 4.83
N ILE A 125 -7.86 7.99 5.50
CA ILE A 125 -6.50 8.08 4.94
C ILE A 125 -6.35 7.18 3.70
N LEU A 126 -6.87 5.96 3.75
CA LEU A 126 -6.82 5.03 2.61
C LEU A 126 -7.59 5.55 1.40
N ASP A 127 -8.74 6.18 1.62
CA ASP A 127 -9.51 6.76 0.52
C ASP A 127 -8.83 8.00 -0.04
N ILE A 128 -8.29 8.88 0.81
CA ILE A 128 -7.48 10.02 0.35
C ILE A 128 -6.26 9.53 -0.44
N SER A 129 -5.56 8.48 -0.01
CA SER A 129 -4.41 7.96 -0.76
C SER A 129 -4.81 7.47 -2.16
N LYS A 130 -5.98 6.85 -2.33
CA LYS A 130 -6.48 6.46 -3.67
C LYS A 130 -6.72 7.68 -4.56
N THR A 131 -7.22 8.78 -4.01
CA THR A 131 -7.44 10.00 -4.79
C THR A 131 -6.15 10.55 -5.38
N LEU A 132 -5.01 10.45 -4.66
CA LEU A 132 -3.70 10.86 -5.19
C LEU A 132 -3.26 10.00 -6.37
N ILE A 133 -3.44 8.67 -6.28
CA ILE A 133 -3.12 7.73 -7.37
C ILE A 133 -4.00 8.01 -8.59
N TYR A 134 -5.32 8.17 -8.38
CA TYR A 134 -6.27 8.46 -9.46
C TYR A 134 -6.03 9.82 -10.09
N ASP A 135 -5.73 10.85 -9.30
CA ASP A 135 -5.41 12.18 -9.82
C ASP A 135 -4.14 12.14 -10.67
N PHE A 136 -3.09 11.44 -10.23
CA PHE A 136 -1.88 11.27 -11.03
C PHE A 136 -2.15 10.48 -12.32
N HIS A 137 -2.91 9.38 -12.25
CA HIS A 137 -3.23 8.56 -13.40
C HIS A 137 -4.09 9.33 -14.42
N TYR A 138 -5.27 9.81 -14.02
CA TYR A 138 -6.24 10.39 -14.94
C TYR A 138 -5.89 11.83 -15.33
N ASN A 139 -5.53 12.68 -14.36
CA ASN A 139 -5.34 14.11 -14.60
C ASN A 139 -3.91 14.47 -15.03
N CYS A 140 -2.92 13.59 -14.86
CA CYS A 140 -1.56 13.81 -15.35
C CYS A 140 -1.19 12.86 -16.49
N MET A 141 -1.16 11.55 -16.26
CA MET A 141 -0.63 10.60 -17.23
C MET A 141 -1.56 10.43 -18.44
N VAL A 142 -2.82 10.05 -18.22
CA VAL A 142 -3.82 9.87 -19.29
C VAL A 142 -4.08 11.18 -20.03
N LYS A 143 -4.19 12.30 -19.31
CA LYS A 143 -4.38 13.61 -19.94
C LYS A 143 -3.23 14.02 -20.86
N SER A 144 -1.99 13.62 -20.56
CA SER A 144 -0.81 14.04 -21.34
C SER A 144 -0.48 13.12 -22.51
N TYR A 145 -0.83 11.84 -22.44
CA TYR A 145 -0.51 10.84 -23.49
C TYR A 145 -1.76 10.34 -24.24
N GLY A 146 -2.97 10.55 -23.72
CA GLY A 146 -4.21 10.19 -24.41
C GLY A 146 -4.30 8.70 -24.73
N ALA A 147 -4.37 8.37 -26.02
CA ALA A 147 -4.46 6.99 -26.51
C ALA A 147 -3.10 6.27 -26.51
N ASP A 148 -1.99 6.99 -26.33
CA ASP A 148 -0.63 6.44 -26.38
C ASP A 148 -0.14 5.89 -25.04
N ILE A 149 -1.03 5.82 -24.03
CA ILE A 149 -0.72 5.25 -22.72
C ILE A 149 -1.69 4.13 -22.36
N GLN A 150 -1.13 3.07 -21.81
CA GLN A 150 -1.88 1.96 -21.24
C GLN A 150 -1.34 1.64 -19.84
N LEU A 151 -2.24 1.56 -18.86
CA LEU A 151 -1.90 1.09 -17.52
C LEU A 151 -1.82 -0.44 -17.55
N MET A 152 -0.62 -0.99 -17.39
CA MET A 152 -0.36 -2.43 -17.46
C MET A 152 -0.61 -3.12 -16.12
N TYR A 153 -0.25 -2.45 -15.02
CA TYR A 153 -0.39 -3.02 -13.69
C TYR A 153 -0.46 -1.92 -12.61
N THR A 154 -1.17 -2.21 -11.52
CA THR A 154 -1.18 -1.36 -10.33
C THR A 154 -1.29 -2.17 -9.04
N ASP A 155 -0.60 -1.73 -7.99
CA ASP A 155 -0.78 -2.24 -6.63
C ASP A 155 -0.51 -1.14 -5.61
N THR A 156 -1.55 -0.72 -4.87
CA THR A 156 -1.53 0.25 -3.75
C THR A 156 -0.96 1.63 -4.11
N ASP A 157 0.34 1.71 -4.38
CA ASP A 157 1.15 2.89 -4.69
C ASP A 157 2.05 2.71 -5.94
N LEU A 158 2.00 1.54 -6.59
CA LEU A 158 2.73 1.25 -7.83
C LEU A 158 1.83 1.40 -9.07
N LEU A 159 2.37 2.01 -10.12
CA LEU A 159 1.76 2.12 -11.45
C LEU A 159 2.81 1.73 -12.50
N ILE A 160 2.49 0.75 -13.33
CA ILE A 160 3.34 0.34 -14.46
C ILE A 160 2.62 0.70 -15.74
N TYR A 161 3.26 1.49 -16.58
CA TYR A 161 2.71 2.00 -17.82
C TYR A 161 3.43 1.43 -19.02
N PHE A 162 2.65 1.13 -20.05
CA PHE A 162 3.15 1.05 -21.42
C PHE A 162 2.84 2.38 -22.11
N ILE A 163 3.88 3.09 -22.55
CA ILE A 163 3.77 4.41 -23.16
C ILE A 163 4.40 4.32 -24.56
N LYS A 164 3.62 4.64 -25.59
CA LYS A 164 4.11 4.73 -26.96
C LYS A 164 4.74 6.11 -27.17
N THR A 165 6.06 6.18 -27.11
CA THR A 165 6.82 7.41 -27.37
C THR A 165 8.20 7.07 -27.91
N ALA A 166 8.83 8.03 -28.59
CA ALA A 166 10.20 7.89 -29.07
C ALA A 166 11.22 8.00 -27.92
N ASP A 167 10.98 8.90 -26.97
CA ASP A 167 11.83 9.08 -25.79
C ASP A 167 10.98 9.61 -24.62
N LEU A 168 10.80 8.76 -23.62
CA LEU A 168 10.03 9.06 -22.41
C LEU A 168 10.63 10.23 -21.62
N TYR A 169 11.96 10.30 -21.51
CA TYR A 169 12.62 11.30 -20.67
C TYR A 169 12.67 12.67 -21.36
N ALA A 170 12.82 12.71 -22.68
CA ALA A 170 12.60 13.93 -23.46
C ALA A 170 11.15 14.45 -23.29
N ASP A 171 10.17 13.55 -23.31
CA ASP A 171 8.77 13.89 -23.06
C ASP A 171 8.56 14.46 -21.65
N LEU A 172 9.11 13.81 -20.62
CA LEU A 172 9.00 14.27 -19.24
C LEU A 172 9.60 15.66 -19.04
N LYS A 173 10.72 15.96 -19.72
CA LYS A 173 11.34 17.29 -19.67
C LYS A 173 10.43 18.38 -20.24
N ASN A 174 9.70 18.07 -21.31
CA ASN A 174 8.75 18.99 -21.94
C ASN A 174 7.42 19.07 -21.18
N LYS A 175 6.99 17.96 -20.55
CA LYS A 175 5.73 17.83 -19.81
C LYS A 175 5.95 18.07 -18.31
N THR A 176 6.19 19.33 -17.96
CA THR A 176 6.51 19.75 -16.57
C THR A 176 5.41 19.38 -15.56
N ASN A 177 4.15 19.27 -15.99
CA ASN A 177 3.04 18.80 -15.15
C ASN A 177 3.26 17.38 -14.60
N ILE A 178 3.89 16.49 -15.36
CA ILE A 178 4.24 15.14 -14.91
C ILE A 178 5.53 15.18 -14.10
N LEU A 179 6.59 15.80 -14.63
CA LEU A 179 7.91 15.82 -14.00
C LEU A 179 7.88 16.44 -12.59
N ASN A 180 7.03 17.45 -12.35
CA ASN A 180 6.86 18.07 -11.04
C ASN A 180 6.22 17.14 -10.00
N ARG A 181 5.59 16.04 -10.42
CA ARG A 181 5.02 15.01 -9.55
C ARG A 181 5.92 13.80 -9.38
N LEU A 182 7.06 13.74 -10.07
CA LEU A 182 8.02 12.65 -9.94
C LEU A 182 9.18 13.01 -8.99
N ASP A 183 9.59 12.05 -8.17
CA ASP A 183 10.87 12.08 -7.45
C ASP A 183 11.92 11.36 -8.29
N THR A 184 12.71 12.13 -9.04
CA THR A 184 13.81 11.65 -9.90
C THR A 184 15.19 11.80 -9.26
N SER A 185 15.23 11.93 -7.93
CA SER A 185 16.49 12.12 -7.19
C SER A 185 17.39 10.89 -7.14
N ASN A 186 16.89 9.74 -7.57
CA ASN A 186 17.64 8.49 -7.69
C ASN A 186 18.26 8.27 -9.08
N PHE A 187 18.06 9.20 -10.02
CA PHE A 187 18.69 9.12 -11.34
C PHE A 187 20.19 9.45 -11.25
N PRO A 188 21.00 9.00 -12.22
CA PRO A 188 22.36 9.50 -12.39
C PRO A 188 22.38 11.03 -12.50
N THR A 189 23.37 11.69 -11.90
CA THR A 189 23.47 13.17 -11.91
C THR A 189 23.63 13.76 -13.32
N SER A 190 24.10 12.96 -14.27
CA SER A 190 24.19 13.30 -15.70
C SER A 190 22.85 13.25 -16.44
N HIS A 191 21.82 12.64 -15.85
CA HIS A 191 20.54 12.41 -16.52
C HIS A 191 19.73 13.72 -16.66
N PRO A 192 19.13 14.01 -17.82
CA PRO A 192 18.45 15.29 -18.09
C PRO A 192 17.25 15.58 -17.17
N CYS A 193 16.62 14.54 -16.63
CA CYS A 193 15.48 14.66 -15.69
C CYS A 193 15.89 14.60 -14.22
N PHE A 194 17.19 14.51 -13.89
CA PHE A 194 17.65 14.45 -12.50
C PHE A 194 17.24 15.71 -11.74
N CYS A 195 16.59 15.53 -10.58
CA CYS A 195 16.18 16.63 -9.71
C CYS A 195 16.18 16.20 -8.24
N ASN A 196 16.93 16.91 -7.41
CA ASN A 196 17.06 16.58 -5.99
C ASN A 196 16.04 17.30 -5.08
N ASP A 197 15.35 18.32 -5.61
CA ASP A 197 14.42 19.14 -4.81
C ASP A 197 13.24 18.33 -4.27
N ARG A 198 12.75 17.38 -5.08
CA ARG A 198 11.60 16.51 -4.77
C ARG A 198 11.96 15.22 -4.03
N LYS A 199 13.23 15.05 -3.65
CA LYS A 199 13.71 13.86 -2.93
C LYS A 199 12.87 13.58 -1.69
N LYS A 200 12.15 12.45 -1.72
CA LYS A 200 11.29 11.95 -0.63
C LYS A 200 10.20 12.91 -0.18
N VAL A 201 9.75 13.81 -1.07
CA VAL A 201 8.61 14.69 -0.80
C VAL A 201 7.30 13.86 -0.83
N PRO A 202 6.46 13.91 0.22
CA PRO A 202 5.20 13.19 0.23
C PRO A 202 4.29 13.53 -0.96
N GLY A 203 3.66 12.51 -1.56
CA GLY A 203 2.76 12.67 -2.71
C GLY A 203 3.46 12.72 -4.07
N THR A 204 4.78 12.66 -4.11
CA THR A 204 5.55 12.46 -5.36
C THR A 204 5.76 10.97 -5.63
N PHE A 205 5.91 10.61 -6.91
CA PHE A 205 6.11 9.24 -7.36
C PHE A 205 7.58 9.02 -7.72
N THR A 206 8.25 8.09 -7.03
CA THR A 206 9.63 7.72 -7.38
C THR A 206 9.62 6.74 -8.55
N ASP A 207 10.50 6.93 -9.51
CA ASP A 207 10.77 5.93 -10.55
C ASP A 207 11.67 4.82 -9.99
N GLU A 208 11.14 3.61 -9.81
CA GLU A 208 11.86 2.47 -9.22
C GLU A 208 12.92 1.86 -10.15
N THR A 209 12.91 2.20 -11.45
CA THR A 209 13.92 1.71 -12.40
C THR A 209 15.11 2.66 -12.56
N CYS A 210 15.13 3.76 -11.80
CA CYS A 210 16.24 4.71 -11.74
C CYS A 210 16.62 5.33 -13.11
N GLY A 211 15.65 5.54 -14.00
CA GLY A 211 15.91 6.11 -15.32
C GLY A 211 16.08 5.06 -16.43
N GLU A 212 15.93 3.78 -16.10
CA GLU A 212 16.06 2.68 -17.05
C GLU A 212 14.70 2.20 -17.55
N VAL A 213 14.62 1.81 -18.82
CA VAL A 213 13.37 1.38 -19.45
C VAL A 213 13.14 -0.13 -19.24
N ILE A 214 11.91 -0.50 -18.91
CA ILE A 214 11.47 -1.90 -18.83
C ILE A 214 11.25 -2.42 -20.26
N GLU A 215 11.93 -3.50 -20.64
CA GLU A 215 11.82 -4.10 -21.97
C GLU A 215 10.67 -5.11 -22.05
N GLU A 216 10.61 -5.98 -21.04
CA GLU A 216 9.62 -7.04 -20.96
C GLU A 216 8.92 -6.98 -19.60
N PHE A 217 7.60 -7.13 -19.62
CA PHE A 217 6.76 -7.08 -18.43
C PHE A 217 5.69 -8.15 -18.49
N ILE A 218 5.57 -8.96 -17.43
CA ILE A 218 4.53 -9.97 -17.27
C ILE A 218 3.87 -9.78 -15.91
N ALA A 219 2.54 -9.67 -15.91
CA ALA A 219 1.73 -9.66 -14.70
C ALA A 219 0.70 -10.79 -14.77
N LEU A 220 0.86 -11.79 -13.88
CA LEU A 220 -0.03 -12.95 -13.83
C LEU A 220 -1.27 -12.68 -12.96
N ARG A 221 -1.06 -12.03 -11.81
CA ARG A 221 -2.13 -11.68 -10.88
C ARG A 221 -1.68 -10.56 -9.93
N ALA A 222 -2.62 -10.10 -9.11
CA ALA A 222 -2.32 -9.16 -8.04
C ALA A 222 -1.14 -9.66 -7.18
N LYS A 223 -0.12 -8.80 -7.07
CA LYS A 223 1.12 -8.99 -6.31
C LYS A 223 1.98 -10.17 -6.81
N SER A 224 1.83 -10.52 -8.10
CA SER A 224 2.61 -11.55 -8.80
C SER A 224 2.95 -11.07 -10.22
N TYR A 225 4.16 -10.53 -10.41
CA TYR A 225 4.63 -9.97 -11.67
C TYR A 225 6.15 -10.08 -11.79
N ALA A 226 6.65 -10.06 -13.03
CA ALA A 226 8.06 -10.10 -13.35
C ALA A 226 8.37 -9.12 -14.48
N TYR A 227 9.59 -8.56 -14.47
CA TYR A 227 10.02 -7.62 -15.51
C TYR A 227 11.53 -7.60 -15.72
N LYS A 228 11.95 -7.27 -16.94
CA LYS A 228 13.36 -7.13 -17.33
C LYS A 228 13.67 -5.69 -17.68
N ILE A 229 14.86 -5.26 -17.28
CA ILE A 229 15.45 -3.99 -17.68
C ILE A 229 16.68 -4.33 -18.52
N PHE A 230 16.90 -3.58 -19.61
CA PHE A 230 18.02 -3.82 -20.50
C PHE A 230 19.35 -3.86 -19.74
N GLY A 231 20.12 -4.93 -19.92
CA GLY A 231 21.43 -5.09 -19.30
C GLY A 231 21.42 -5.29 -17.77
N GLN A 232 20.25 -5.50 -17.14
CA GLN A 232 20.14 -5.79 -15.72
C GLN A 232 19.52 -7.16 -15.45
N GLU A 233 19.64 -7.62 -14.20
CA GLU A 233 18.95 -8.82 -13.73
C GLU A 233 17.43 -8.64 -13.75
N GLU A 234 16.73 -9.73 -14.04
CA GLU A 234 15.27 -9.78 -13.98
C GLU A 234 14.76 -9.53 -12.56
N LYS A 235 13.64 -8.82 -12.45
CA LYS A 235 12.99 -8.50 -11.18
C LYS A 235 11.68 -9.25 -11.08
N ILE A 236 11.60 -10.13 -10.09
CA ILE A 236 10.43 -10.96 -9.82
C ILE A 236 9.79 -10.56 -8.49
N LYS A 237 8.47 -10.41 -8.49
CA LYS A 237 7.65 -10.18 -7.30
C LYS A 237 6.55 -11.23 -7.25
N ALA A 238 6.57 -12.08 -6.23
CA ALA A 238 5.55 -13.09 -6.01
C ALA A 238 5.14 -13.15 -4.53
N LYS A 239 4.00 -12.55 -4.20
CA LYS A 239 3.54 -12.50 -2.81
C LYS A 239 3.15 -13.89 -2.29
N GLY A 240 3.64 -14.22 -1.10
CA GLY A 240 3.42 -15.50 -0.42
C GLY A 240 4.53 -16.52 -0.65
N ILE A 241 5.44 -16.25 -1.59
CA ILE A 241 6.62 -17.08 -1.85
C ILE A 241 7.80 -16.53 -1.04
N ARG A 242 8.64 -17.42 -0.51
CA ARG A 242 9.84 -17.03 0.26
C ARG A 242 10.86 -16.36 -0.67
N GLY A 243 11.50 -15.30 -0.20
CA GLY A 243 12.44 -14.51 -1.01
C GLY A 243 13.60 -15.31 -1.61
N HIS A 244 14.13 -16.31 -0.89
CA HIS A 244 15.18 -17.18 -1.44
C HIS A 244 14.68 -18.02 -2.63
N VAL A 245 13.42 -18.46 -2.61
CA VAL A 245 12.83 -19.22 -3.72
C VAL A 245 12.69 -18.32 -4.94
N ILE A 246 12.22 -17.08 -4.74
CA ILE A 246 12.13 -16.10 -5.82
C ILE A 246 13.51 -15.84 -6.43
N LYS A 247 14.55 -15.74 -5.61
CA LYS A 247 15.91 -15.40 -6.07
C LYS A 247 16.61 -16.55 -6.80
N PHE A 248 16.42 -17.80 -6.36
CA PHE A 248 17.24 -18.93 -6.83
C PHE A 248 16.46 -19.98 -7.63
N HIS A 249 15.13 -19.94 -7.61
CA HIS A 249 14.29 -21.01 -8.18
C HIS A 249 13.14 -20.49 -9.05
N MET A 250 13.09 -19.18 -9.32
CA MET A 250 12.10 -18.59 -10.22
C MET A 250 12.82 -17.74 -11.24
N SER A 251 12.35 -17.81 -12.47
CA SER A 251 12.82 -16.98 -13.57
C SER A 251 11.68 -16.21 -14.23
N PHE A 252 12.03 -15.21 -15.05
CA PHE A 252 11.04 -14.54 -15.89
C PHE A 252 10.37 -15.52 -16.87
N GLU A 253 11.13 -16.47 -17.42
CA GLU A 253 10.62 -17.50 -18.33
C GLU A 253 9.56 -18.39 -17.65
N ASP A 254 9.74 -18.71 -16.37
CA ASP A 254 8.74 -19.46 -15.60
C ASP A 254 7.42 -18.69 -15.50
N HIS A 255 7.46 -17.35 -15.45
CA HIS A 255 6.24 -16.53 -15.47
C HIS A 255 5.61 -16.50 -16.86
N MET A 256 6.40 -16.55 -17.92
CA MET A 256 5.90 -16.58 -19.30
C MET A 256 5.19 -17.88 -19.65
N LYS A 257 5.62 -19.00 -19.05
CA LYS A 257 5.04 -20.33 -19.26
C LYS A 257 3.75 -20.59 -18.48
N CYS A 258 3.43 -19.80 -17.46
CA CYS A 258 2.23 -19.94 -16.64
C CYS A 258 0.98 -19.43 -17.36
#